data_AF-A0A931T279-F1
#
_entry.id   AF-A0A931T279-F1
#
_cell.length_a   1.000
_cell.length_b   1.000
_cell.length_c   1.000
_cell.angle_alpha   90.00
_cell.angle_beta   90.00
_cell.angle_gamma   90.00
#
_symmetry.space_group_name_H-M   'P 1'
#
loop_
_entity.id
_entity.type
_entity.pdbx_description
1 polymer ?
#
loop_
_entity_poly.entity_id
_entity_poly.type
_entity_poly.pdbx_seq_one_letter_code
_entity_poly.pdbx_strand_id
1 'polypeptide(L)'
;MFESTGVDIVLRLRELRRSLGLQQKDVALLSGIGEKSISSFETGARVDSMKVGQLRRLLRVYGVTESEFFGEDLEALLGFDDVQGNPEGAFTIWRQMRELPEPLRNGLLEKFRLMVETACDVHSMSQPLPYEAPRNDWELLNSRN
;
A
#
# COMPACT_ATOMS: atom_id res chain seq x y z
N MET A 1 -15.80 1.27 18.26
CA MET A 1 -16.53 0.09 17.76
C MET A 1 -16.13 -0.04 16.29
N PHE A 2 -15.05 -0.79 16.03
CA PHE A 2 -14.53 -0.99 14.67
C PHE A 2 -14.66 -2.48 14.37
N GLU A 3 -15.78 -2.85 13.77
CA GLU A 3 -15.91 -4.10 13.04
C GLU A 3 -16.19 -3.72 11.59
N SER A 4 -15.13 -3.69 10.78
CA SER A 4 -15.24 -3.82 9.33
C SER A 4 -14.56 -5.13 8.94
N THR A 5 -15.14 -6.24 9.37
CA THR A 5 -14.65 -7.61 9.09
C THR A 5 -15.01 -8.06 7.66
N GLY A 6 -15.03 -7.14 6.70
CA GLY A 6 -15.44 -7.38 5.33
C GLY A 6 -14.59 -6.58 4.35
N VAL A 7 -14.22 -7.22 3.25
CA VAL A 7 -13.44 -6.62 2.16
C VAL A 7 -14.13 -5.37 1.63
N ASP A 8 -13.49 -4.21 1.76
CA ASP A 8 -13.97 -2.96 1.15
C ASP A 8 -13.69 -2.96 -0.36
N ILE A 9 -14.67 -3.45 -1.12
CA ILE A 9 -14.64 -3.53 -2.58
C ILE A 9 -14.47 -2.15 -3.21
N VAL A 10 -15.10 -1.11 -2.65
CA VAL A 10 -15.09 0.25 -3.20
C VAL A 10 -13.67 0.80 -3.16
N LEU A 11 -13.03 0.68 -2.00
CA LEU A 11 -11.66 1.11 -1.80
C LEU A 11 -10.69 0.32 -2.69
N ARG A 12 -10.80 -1.02 -2.74
CA ARG A 12 -9.96 -1.86 -3.62
C ARG A 12 -10.04 -1.45 -5.08
N LEU A 13 -11.24 -1.25 -5.63
CA LEU A 13 -11.42 -0.83 -7.01
C LEU A 13 -10.76 0.53 -7.29
N ARG A 14 -10.93 1.47 -6.37
CA ARG A 14 -10.39 2.83 -6.50
C ARG A 14 -8.86 2.83 -6.47
N GLU A 15 -8.26 2.11 -5.53
CA GLU A 15 -6.80 2.07 -5.38
C GLU A 15 -6.13 1.27 -6.50
N LEU A 16 -6.75 0.18 -6.98
CA LEU A 16 -6.29 -0.53 -8.17
C LEU A 16 -6.30 0.36 -9.41
N ARG A 17 -7.30 1.23 -9.57
CA ARG A 17 -7.31 2.18 -10.67
C ARG A 17 -6.19 3.22 -10.53
N ARG A 18 -6.03 3.78 -9.33
CA ARG A 18 -5.07 4.85 -9.03
C ARG A 18 -3.63 4.39 -9.21
N SER A 19 -3.28 3.21 -8.70
CA SER A 19 -1.94 2.65 -8.88
C SER A 19 -1.57 2.48 -10.35
N LEU A 20 -2.54 2.22 -11.22
CA LEU A 20 -2.32 2.13 -12.66
C LEU A 20 -2.29 3.49 -13.38
N GLY A 21 -2.49 4.59 -12.66
CA GLY A 21 -2.57 5.94 -13.23
C GLY A 21 -3.77 6.14 -14.16
N LEU A 22 -4.80 5.29 -14.07
CA LEU A 22 -5.94 5.32 -14.97
C LEU A 22 -7.01 6.30 -14.51
N GLN A 23 -7.60 7.05 -15.45
CA GLN A 23 -8.81 7.82 -15.18
C GLN A 23 -10.06 6.93 -15.30
N GLN A 24 -11.17 7.32 -14.69
CA GLN A 24 -12.43 6.56 -14.77
C GLN A 24 -12.92 6.40 -16.22
N LYS A 25 -12.72 7.42 -17.06
CA LYS A 25 -13.00 7.37 -18.50
C LYS A 25 -12.18 6.29 -19.24
N ASP A 26 -10.93 6.07 -18.83
CA ASP A 26 -10.04 5.10 -19.48
C ASP A 26 -10.50 3.68 -19.10
N VAL A 27 -10.83 3.46 -17.83
CA VAL A 27 -11.41 2.20 -17.36
C VAL A 27 -12.76 1.93 -18.03
N ALA A 28 -13.59 2.95 -18.21
CA ALA A 28 -14.87 2.82 -18.90
C ALA A 28 -14.69 2.33 -20.34
N LEU A 29 -13.74 2.95 -21.07
CA LEU A 29 -13.39 2.56 -22.44
C LEU A 29 -12.87 1.10 -22.50
N LEU A 30 -11.94 0.74 -21.61
CA LEU A 30 -11.29 -0.58 -21.62
C LEU A 30 -12.20 -1.71 -21.13
N SER A 31 -13.11 -1.44 -20.18
CA SER A 31 -14.03 -2.44 -19.62
C SER A 31 -15.37 -2.54 -20.37
N GLY A 32 -15.68 -1.56 -21.22
CA GLY A 32 -16.99 -1.42 -21.84
C GLY A 32 -18.12 -1.19 -20.83
N ILE A 33 -17.81 -0.60 -19.68
CA ILE A 33 -18.77 -0.19 -18.64
C ILE A 33 -18.90 1.32 -18.73
N GLY A 34 -20.11 1.87 -18.64
CA GLY A 34 -20.30 3.32 -18.72
C GLY A 34 -19.59 4.05 -17.57
N GLU A 35 -18.98 5.20 -17.87
CA GLU A 35 -18.20 6.00 -16.92
C GLU A 35 -18.99 6.35 -15.64
N LYS A 36 -20.28 6.69 -15.77
CA LYS A 36 -21.16 6.91 -14.61
C LYS A 36 -21.29 5.68 -13.71
N SER A 37 -21.23 4.48 -14.27
CA SER A 37 -21.27 3.24 -13.50
C SER A 37 -19.95 3.02 -12.76
N ILE A 38 -18.81 3.26 -13.42
CA ILE A 38 -17.49 3.23 -12.76
C ILE A 38 -17.46 4.18 -11.57
N SER A 39 -17.88 5.43 -11.78
CA SER A 39 -17.98 6.43 -10.71
C SER A 39 -18.90 5.98 -9.57
N SER A 40 -20.06 5.39 -9.89
CA SER A 40 -21.01 4.89 -8.88
C SER A 40 -20.48 3.69 -8.09
N PHE A 41 -19.67 2.83 -8.72
CA PHE A 41 -19.03 1.70 -8.04
C PHE A 41 -17.91 2.20 -7.11
N GLU A 42 -17.05 3.11 -7.61
CA GLU A 42 -15.94 3.67 -6.84
C GLU A 42 -16.37 4.62 -5.72
N THR A 43 -17.61 5.11 -5.72
CA THR A 43 -18.19 5.92 -4.63
C THR A 43 -19.07 5.11 -3.68
N GLY A 44 -19.27 3.82 -3.95
CA GLY A 44 -20.15 2.95 -3.16
C GLY A 44 -21.63 3.09 -3.47
N ALA A 45 -22.06 4.11 -4.22
CA ALA A 45 -23.47 4.39 -4.51
C ALA A 45 -24.22 3.22 -5.18
N ARG A 46 -23.52 2.35 -5.92
CA ARG A 46 -24.11 1.18 -6.59
C ARG A 46 -23.29 -0.10 -6.46
N VAL A 47 -22.36 -0.15 -5.50
CA VAL A 47 -21.43 -1.29 -5.38
C VAL A 47 -22.17 -2.61 -5.11
N ASP A 48 -23.21 -2.60 -4.26
CA ASP A 48 -24.00 -3.79 -3.92
C ASP A 48 -24.80 -4.34 -5.11
N SER A 49 -25.09 -3.48 -6.09
CA SER A 49 -25.82 -3.85 -7.32
C SER A 49 -24.89 -4.25 -8.47
N MET A 50 -23.57 -4.19 -8.26
CA MET A 50 -22.59 -4.52 -9.28
C MET A 50 -22.65 -6.01 -9.61
N LYS A 51 -22.87 -6.31 -10.89
CA LYS A 51 -22.88 -7.71 -11.35
C LYS A 51 -21.47 -8.27 -11.31
N VAL A 52 -21.33 -9.57 -10.99
CA VAL A 52 -20.04 -10.29 -11.05
C VAL A 52 -19.36 -10.13 -12.42
N GLY A 53 -20.13 -10.15 -13.52
CA GLY A 53 -19.58 -9.90 -14.86
C GLY A 53 -19.06 -8.47 -15.11
N GLN A 54 -19.50 -7.47 -14.34
CA GLN A 54 -18.91 -6.14 -14.35
C GLN A 54 -17.61 -6.11 -13.55
N LEU A 55 -17.60 -6.72 -12.36
CA LEU A 55 -16.38 -6.90 -11.57
C LEU A 55 -15.29 -7.58 -12.38
N ARG A 56 -15.57 -8.73 -13.00
CA ARG A 56 -14.61 -9.46 -13.87
C ARG A 56 -14.00 -8.60 -14.98
N ARG A 57 -14.79 -7.71 -15.57
CA ARG A 57 -14.30 -6.81 -16.63
C ARG A 57 -13.38 -5.74 -16.05
N LEU A 58 -13.69 -5.20 -14.87
CA LEU A 58 -12.80 -4.28 -14.17
C LEU A 58 -11.49 -4.94 -13.78
N LEU A 59 -11.55 -6.12 -13.16
CA LEU A 59 -10.36 -6.86 -12.74
C LEU A 59 -9.46 -7.22 -13.91
N ARG A 60 -10.04 -7.54 -15.08
CA ARG A 60 -9.29 -7.74 -16.33
C ARG A 60 -8.53 -6.49 -16.77
N VAL A 61 -9.14 -5.30 -16.68
CA VAL A 61 -8.45 -4.03 -16.98
C VAL A 61 -7.29 -3.82 -16.01
N TYR A 62 -7.46 -4.20 -14.74
CA TYR A 62 -6.43 -4.03 -13.73
C TYR A 62 -5.34 -5.12 -13.74
N GLY A 63 -5.55 -6.21 -14.48
CA GLY A 63 -4.62 -7.34 -14.53
C GLY A 63 -4.60 -8.17 -13.25
N VAL A 64 -5.71 -8.21 -12.52
CA VAL A 64 -5.86 -8.91 -11.23
C VAL A 64 -6.92 -10.01 -11.36
N THR A 65 -6.73 -11.14 -10.68
CA THR A 65 -7.71 -12.23 -10.60
C THR A 65 -8.72 -12.00 -9.48
N GLU A 66 -9.85 -12.72 -9.47
CA GLU A 66 -10.81 -12.64 -8.34
C GLU A 66 -10.17 -13.06 -7.02
N SER A 67 -9.37 -14.14 -7.03
CA SER A 67 -8.67 -14.63 -5.85
C SER A 67 -7.70 -13.60 -5.28
N GLU A 68 -6.95 -12.91 -6.13
CA GLU A 68 -6.06 -11.82 -5.70
C GLU A 68 -6.88 -10.61 -5.22
N PHE A 69 -7.98 -10.28 -5.91
CA PHE A 69 -8.82 -9.14 -5.56
C PHE A 69 -9.46 -9.28 -4.17
N PHE A 70 -9.84 -10.49 -3.77
CA PHE A 70 -10.41 -10.79 -2.46
C PHE A 70 -9.40 -11.36 -1.46
N GLY A 71 -8.13 -11.49 -1.84
CA GLY A 71 -7.08 -12.04 -0.99
C GLY A 71 -6.58 -11.06 0.07
N GLU A 72 -5.96 -11.60 1.11
CA GLU A 72 -5.33 -10.85 2.22
C GLU A 72 -4.05 -10.13 1.77
N ASP A 73 -3.31 -10.69 0.81
CA ASP A 73 -2.07 -10.07 0.29
C ASP A 73 -2.35 -8.69 -0.34
N LEU A 74 -3.45 -8.58 -1.10
CA LEU A 74 -3.87 -7.31 -1.67
C LEU A 74 -4.34 -6.34 -0.58
N GLU A 75 -4.90 -6.88 0.52
CA GLU A 75 -5.24 -6.09 1.69
C GLU A 75 -4.01 -5.46 2.32
N ALA A 76 -3.00 -6.28 2.63
CA ALA A 76 -1.74 -5.80 3.17
C ALA A 76 -1.06 -4.78 2.24
N LEU A 77 -1.08 -5.02 0.92
CA LEU A 77 -0.44 -4.17 -0.07
C LEU A 77 -1.12 -2.80 -0.24
N LEU A 78 -2.45 -2.74 -0.14
CA LEU A 78 -3.21 -1.49 -0.24
C LEU A 78 -3.24 -0.69 1.06
N GLY A 79 -2.66 -1.23 2.15
CA GLY A 79 -2.47 -0.49 3.39
C GLY A 79 -3.78 -0.08 4.04
N PHE A 80 -4.73 -1.02 4.18
CA PHE A 80 -6.01 -0.76 4.85
C PHE A 80 -5.88 -0.23 6.30
N ASP A 81 -4.67 -0.26 6.88
CA ASP A 81 -4.39 0.17 8.25
C ASP A 81 -3.45 1.39 8.39
N ASP A 82 -3.00 2.04 7.30
CA ASP A 82 -2.12 3.22 7.45
C ASP A 82 -2.35 4.31 6.39
N VAL A 83 -3.04 5.38 6.80
CA VAL A 83 -3.45 6.54 5.98
C VAL A 83 -2.26 7.45 5.60
N GLN A 84 -0.99 7.02 5.78
CA GLN A 84 0.21 7.84 5.50
C GLN A 84 1.14 7.32 4.39
N GLY A 85 0.87 6.17 3.77
CA GLY A 85 1.66 5.67 2.64
C GLY A 85 1.25 6.24 1.29
N ASN A 86 2.15 6.22 0.29
CA ASN A 86 1.81 6.36 -1.14
C ASN A 86 1.48 4.95 -1.70
N PRO A 87 0.21 4.51 -1.67
CA PRO A 87 -0.16 3.14 -2.02
C PRO A 87 -0.04 2.89 -3.54
N GLU A 88 -0.09 3.97 -4.34
CA GLU A 88 -0.01 3.92 -5.79
C GLU A 88 1.33 3.35 -6.26
N GLY A 89 2.42 3.68 -5.55
CA GLY A 89 3.76 3.18 -5.86
C GLY A 89 3.95 1.70 -5.54
N ALA A 90 3.49 1.25 -4.37
CA ALA A 90 3.71 -0.12 -3.89
C ALA A 90 3.03 -1.15 -4.79
N PHE A 91 1.77 -0.92 -5.17
CA PHE A 91 1.04 -1.83 -6.05
C PHE A 91 1.65 -1.91 -7.46
N THR A 92 2.11 -0.77 -7.99
CA THR A 92 2.76 -0.71 -9.30
C THR A 92 4.04 -1.56 -9.32
N ILE A 93 4.88 -1.40 -8.30
CA ILE A 93 6.11 -2.18 -8.14
C ILE A 93 5.77 -3.67 -8.04
N TRP A 94 4.80 -4.04 -7.19
CA TRP A 94 4.39 -5.43 -7.03
C TRP A 94 3.96 -6.08 -8.35
N ARG A 95 3.12 -5.40 -9.13
CA ARG A 95 2.69 -5.90 -10.45
C ARG A 95 3.86 -6.07 -11.41
N GLN A 96 4.75 -5.07 -11.49
CA GLN A 96 5.92 -5.14 -12.35
C GLN A 96 6.85 -6.30 -11.94
N MET A 97 7.03 -6.54 -10.64
CA MET A 97 7.83 -7.67 -10.15
C MET A 97 7.21 -9.02 -10.52
N ARG A 98 5.88 -9.13 -10.57
CA ARG A 98 5.17 -10.36 -10.99
C ARG A 98 5.40 -10.69 -12.46
N GLU A 99 5.53 -9.68 -13.32
CA GLU A 99 5.76 -9.85 -14.76
C GLU A 99 7.20 -10.25 -15.12
N LEU A 100 8.14 -10.17 -14.16
CA LEU A 100 9.53 -10.53 -14.39
C LEU A 100 9.76 -12.06 -14.38
N PRO A 101 10.69 -12.56 -15.22
CA PRO A 101 11.23 -13.91 -15.09
C PRO A 101 11.75 -14.16 -13.67
N GLU A 102 11.50 -15.36 -13.15
CA GLU A 102 11.83 -15.74 -11.77
C GLU A 102 13.28 -15.42 -11.35
N PRO A 103 14.33 -15.66 -12.18
CA PRO A 103 15.70 -15.31 -11.80
C PRO A 103 15.90 -13.80 -11.60
N LEU A 104 15.24 -12.98 -12.42
CA LEU A 104 15.32 -11.53 -12.34
C LEU A 104 14.54 -10.99 -11.13
N ARG A 105 13.36 -11.54 -10.88
CA ARG A 105 12.56 -11.21 -9.70
C ARG A 105 13.32 -11.50 -8.41
N ASN A 106 13.90 -12.70 -8.28
CA ASN A 106 14.65 -13.09 -7.09
C ASN A 106 15.89 -12.22 -6.89
N GLY A 107 16.63 -11.93 -7.97
CA GLY A 107 17.78 -11.03 -7.91
C GLY A 107 17.43 -9.59 -7.53
N LEU A 108 16.27 -9.08 -7.99
CA LEU A 108 15.77 -7.77 -7.59
C LEU A 108 15.33 -7.73 -6.13
N LEU A 109 14.63 -8.75 -5.65
CA LEU A 109 14.20 -8.86 -4.25
C LEU A 109 15.39 -8.87 -3.30
N GLU A 110 16.44 -9.63 -3.60
CA GLU A 110 17.68 -9.65 -2.80
C GLU A 110 18.34 -8.27 -2.74
N LYS A 111 18.42 -7.56 -3.87
CA LYS A 111 18.96 -6.19 -3.89
C LYS A 111 18.09 -5.23 -3.08
N PHE A 112 16.78 -5.36 -3.17
CA PHE A 112 15.85 -4.52 -2.41
C PHE A 112 15.98 -4.77 -0.92
N ARG A 113 16.05 -6.03 -0.52
CA ARG A 113 16.30 -6.45 0.85
C ARG A 113 17.59 -5.84 1.38
N LEU A 114 18.69 -5.96 0.63
CA LEU A 114 19.97 -5.35 1.02
C LEU A 114 19.88 -3.83 1.15
N MET A 115 19.17 -3.14 0.24
CA MET A 115 18.95 -1.69 0.34
C MET A 115 18.17 -1.31 1.60
N VAL A 116 17.12 -2.06 1.94
CA VAL A 116 16.32 -1.83 3.16
C VAL A 116 17.15 -2.09 4.41
N GLU A 117 17.86 -3.21 4.49
CA GLU A 117 18.76 -3.54 5.61
C GLU A 117 19.81 -2.43 5.79
N THR A 118 20.46 -2.00 4.71
CA THR A 118 21.45 -0.90 4.74
C THR A 118 20.82 0.42 5.20
N ALA A 119 19.61 0.77 4.74
CA ALA A 119 18.93 1.99 5.15
C ALA A 119 18.55 1.97 6.64
N CYS A 120 18.09 0.81 7.13
CA CYS A 120 17.81 0.59 8.54
C CYS A 120 19.07 0.71 9.40
N ASP A 121 20.19 0.15 8.96
CA ASP A 121 21.47 0.24 9.66
C ASP A 121 21.95 1.69 9.76
N VAL A 122 21.95 2.43 8.64
CA VAL A 122 22.33 3.86 8.61
C VAL A 122 21.40 4.71 9.49
N HIS A 123 20.11 4.43 9.50
CA HIS A 123 19.15 5.12 10.36
C HIS A 123 19.37 4.82 11.85
N SER A 124 19.69 3.56 12.17
CA SER A 124 20.03 3.12 13.53
C SER A 124 21.34 3.75 14.04
N MET A 125 22.30 4.03 13.16
CA MET A 125 23.53 4.76 13.51
C MET A 125 23.34 6.28 13.66
N SER A 126 22.20 6.82 13.23
CA SER A 126 21.93 8.28 13.23
C SER A 126 21.10 8.76 14.42
N GLN A 127 20.67 7.87 15.33
CA GLN A 127 20.12 8.32 16.61
C GLN A 127 21.28 8.84 17.48
N PRO A 128 21.33 10.15 17.80
CA PRO A 128 22.31 10.64 18.75
C PRO A 128 22.04 9.96 20.09
N LEU A 129 23.06 9.37 20.70
CA LEU A 129 23.01 8.92 22.09
C LEU A 129 22.38 10.05 22.92
N PRO A 130 21.42 9.77 23.82
CA PRO A 130 20.88 10.79 24.68
C PRO A 130 22.05 11.46 25.41
N TYR A 131 22.18 12.77 25.23
CA TYR A 131 23.20 13.55 25.90
C TYR A 131 22.97 13.45 27.41
N GLU A 132 23.74 12.58 28.08
CA GLU A 132 23.86 12.60 29.53
C GLU A 132 24.68 13.84 29.89
N ALA A 133 24.02 14.88 30.38
CA ALA A 133 24.69 16.05 30.90
C ALA A 133 25.72 15.58 31.96
N PRO A 134 26.97 16.07 31.92
CA PRO A 134 27.97 15.69 32.91
C PRO A 134 27.43 15.99 34.30
N ARG A 135 27.48 14.98 35.17
CA ARG A 135 27.08 15.09 36.58
C ARG A 135 27.81 16.27 37.18
N ASN A 136 27.04 17.28 37.58
CA ASN A 136 27.58 18.51 38.13
C ASN A 136 28.11 18.24 39.54
N ASP A 137 29.42 18.01 39.66
CA ASP A 137 30.12 17.73 40.92
C ASP A 137 29.99 18.85 41.98
N TRP A 138 29.42 20.01 41.64
CA TRP A 138 29.16 21.11 42.57
C TRP A 138 28.04 20.80 43.59
N GLU A 139 27.14 19.85 43.31
CA GLU A 139 26.06 19.48 44.24
C GLU A 139 26.56 18.73 45.49
N LEU A 140 27.72 18.08 45.41
CA LEU A 140 28.33 17.37 46.55
C LEU A 140 29.08 18.30 47.51
N LEU A 141 29.44 19.51 47.07
CA LEU A 141 30.19 20.47 47.89
C LEU A 141 29.30 21.36 48.77
N ASN A 142 28.03 21.54 48.42
CA ASN A 142 27.09 22.36 49.19
C ASN A 142 26.26 21.58 50.23
N SER A 143 26.46 20.26 50.35
CA SER A 143 25.72 19.41 51.29
C SER A 143 26.38 19.32 52.69
N ARG A 144 27.36 20.18 52.99
CA ARG A 144 27.97 20.31 54.31
C ARG A 144 27.97 21.77 54.77
N ASN A 145 26.81 22.23 55.24
CA ASN A 145 26.71 23.23 56.31
C ASN A 145 25.33 23.14 56.98
#